data_AF-A0A8C6QDI7-F1
#
_entry.id   AF-A0A8C6QDI7-F1
#
_cell.length_a   1.000
_cell.length_b   1.000
_cell.length_c   1.000
_cell.angle_alpha   90.00
_cell.angle_beta   90.00
_cell.angle_gamma   90.00
#
_symmetry.space_group_name_H-M   'P 1'
#
loop_
_entity.id
_entity.type
_entity.pdbx_description
1 polymer ?
#
loop_
_entity_poly.entity_id
_entity_poly.type
_entity_poly.pdbx_seq_one_letter_code
_entity_poly.pdbx_strand_id
1 'polypeptide(L)'
;MPLGLGRRKKAPPLVENEEAEPGRGGLGVGEPGPLGSGGAGGPQVGLPPPPAALRPRLVFHTQLAHGSPTGRIEGFTNVKELYGKIAEAFHLPAAEVMFCTLNTHKVDMDKLLGGQIGLEDFIFAHVKGQRKEVEVFKSEEALGLTITDNGAGYAFIKRIKEGSVIDHIQLISVGDMIEAINGQSLLGCRHYEVARLLKELPRGRTFTLKLTEPRKAFDMISQRSAGGRPGSGPQLGTGRGTLRLRSRGPATVEDLPSAFEEKAIEKVDDLLESYMGIRDTELAATMVELGKDKKNPDELAEALDERLGDFAFPDEFVFDVWGAIGDAKVGRY
;
A
#
# COMPACT_ATOMS: atom_id res chain seq x y z
N MET A 1 -47.22 51.02 16.02
CA MET A 1 -46.75 52.02 15.04
C MET A 1 -45.96 53.08 15.80
N PRO A 2 -44.79 53.59 15.36
CA PRO A 2 -43.87 53.17 14.27
C PRO A 2 -42.47 52.73 14.83
N LEU A 3 -41.72 51.78 14.24
CA LEU A 3 -40.81 51.78 13.06
C LEU A 3 -39.42 52.43 13.27
N GLY A 4 -38.35 51.67 12.96
CA GLY A 4 -36.97 52.17 12.82
C GLY A 4 -35.92 51.08 12.53
N LEU A 5 -35.82 50.64 11.28
CA LEU A 5 -34.88 49.64 10.75
C LEU A 5 -33.40 50.09 10.79
N GLY A 6 -32.52 49.28 11.38
CA GLY A 6 -31.06 49.42 11.30
C GLY A 6 -30.48 48.78 10.04
N ARG A 7 -30.04 49.59 9.07
CA ARG A 7 -29.33 49.18 7.85
C ARG A 7 -27.85 48.88 8.14
N ARG A 8 -27.40 47.69 7.73
CA ARG A 8 -25.98 47.29 7.57
C ARG A 8 -25.32 48.10 6.45
N LYS A 9 -24.15 48.69 6.69
CA LYS A 9 -23.27 49.29 5.68
C LYS A 9 -22.17 48.28 5.27
N LYS A 10 -22.08 48.00 3.97
CA LYS A 10 -20.94 47.31 3.32
C LYS A 10 -19.82 48.33 3.04
N ALA A 11 -18.57 47.90 3.12
CA ALA A 11 -17.39 48.60 2.62
C ALA A 11 -16.91 47.96 1.29
N PRO A 12 -16.26 48.72 0.38
CA PRO A 12 -16.02 48.34 -1.02
C PRO A 12 -14.69 47.57 -1.24
N PRO A 13 -14.50 46.94 -2.42
CA PRO A 13 -13.37 46.06 -2.72
C PRO A 13 -12.13 46.82 -3.20
N LEU A 14 -10.96 46.22 -2.96
CA LEU A 14 -9.63 46.73 -3.34
C LEU A 14 -9.25 46.29 -4.77
N VAL A 15 -9.32 47.26 -5.67
CA VAL A 15 -8.40 47.65 -6.76
C VAL A 15 -7.57 46.55 -7.46
N GLU A 16 -7.95 46.28 -8.72
CA GLU A 16 -7.12 45.75 -9.81
C GLU A 16 -6.14 46.85 -10.29
N ASN A 17 -4.86 46.51 -10.49
CA ASN A 17 -3.85 47.43 -11.00
C ASN A 17 -3.72 47.35 -12.52
N GLU A 18 -3.63 48.54 -13.10
CA GLU A 18 -3.73 48.93 -14.50
C GLU A 18 -2.69 48.32 -15.46
N GLU A 19 -3.21 48.11 -16.67
CA GLU A 19 -2.52 47.99 -17.96
C GLU A 19 -1.68 49.24 -18.27
N ALA A 20 -0.48 49.03 -18.80
CA ALA A 20 0.33 50.10 -19.38
C ALA A 20 0.13 50.14 -20.91
N GLU A 21 -0.41 51.25 -21.41
CA GLU A 21 -0.58 51.54 -22.84
C GLU A 21 0.72 51.97 -23.55
N PRO A 22 0.77 51.90 -24.90
CA PRO A 22 1.99 51.88 -25.70
C PRO A 22 2.39 53.24 -26.27
N GLY A 23 3.71 53.48 -26.36
CA GLY A 23 4.28 54.60 -27.10
C GLY A 23 4.43 54.30 -28.60
N ARG A 24 3.79 55.11 -29.45
CA ARG A 24 3.91 55.12 -30.92
C ARG A 24 5.24 55.73 -31.39
N GLY A 25 5.81 55.18 -32.46
CA GLY A 25 6.69 55.91 -33.38
C GLY A 25 7.38 55.05 -34.43
N GLY A 26 7.04 55.23 -35.71
CA GLY A 26 7.93 54.95 -36.85
C GLY A 26 7.45 53.93 -37.88
N LEU A 27 6.98 54.43 -39.02
CA LEU A 27 6.61 53.70 -40.25
C LEU A 27 7.84 53.28 -41.07
N GLY A 28 7.79 52.11 -41.72
CA GLY A 28 8.72 51.68 -42.77
C GLY A 28 8.23 50.42 -43.47
N VAL A 29 7.92 50.53 -44.76
CA VAL A 29 7.21 49.57 -45.63
C VAL A 29 8.21 48.66 -46.37
N GLY A 30 7.89 47.36 -46.55
CA GLY A 30 8.59 46.46 -47.48
C GLY A 30 8.24 44.97 -47.35
N GLU A 31 7.33 44.47 -48.20
CA GLU A 31 7.02 43.05 -48.54
C GLU A 31 8.17 42.33 -49.31
N PRO A 32 8.09 41.04 -49.75
CA PRO A 32 7.49 39.80 -49.18
C PRO A 32 8.35 38.49 -49.34
N GLY A 33 8.04 37.43 -48.56
CA GLY A 33 8.21 35.97 -48.87
C GLY A 33 9.62 35.33 -48.86
N PRO A 34 9.77 33.97 -48.91
CA PRO A 34 8.78 32.92 -49.14
C PRO A 34 8.77 31.73 -48.13
N LEU A 35 7.81 30.82 -48.35
CA LEU A 35 7.60 29.53 -47.70
C LEU A 35 8.80 28.56 -47.77
N GLY A 36 8.99 27.79 -46.70
CA GLY A 36 9.86 26.61 -46.64
C GLY A 36 9.29 25.55 -45.68
N SER A 37 8.80 24.47 -46.26
CA SER A 37 8.19 23.29 -45.65
C SER A 37 9.19 22.30 -45.04
N GLY A 38 8.77 21.58 -43.99
CA GLY A 38 9.21 20.20 -43.73
C GLY A 38 10.30 20.03 -42.66
N GLY A 39 9.91 19.98 -41.38
CA GLY A 39 10.77 19.59 -40.26
C GLY A 39 10.30 18.27 -39.65
N ALA A 40 11.13 17.25 -39.78
CA ALA A 40 10.91 15.87 -39.34
C ALA A 40 10.66 15.75 -37.82
N GLY A 41 9.75 14.84 -37.45
CA GLY A 41 9.49 14.46 -36.06
C GLY A 41 10.68 13.74 -35.44
N GLY A 42 11.38 14.42 -34.54
CA GLY A 42 12.27 13.81 -33.56
C GLY A 42 11.49 13.37 -32.31
N PRO A 43 11.94 12.33 -31.59
CA PRO A 43 11.25 11.83 -30.40
C PRO A 43 11.25 12.92 -29.32
N GLN A 44 10.06 13.21 -28.76
CA GLN A 44 9.90 14.08 -27.61
C GLN A 44 10.67 13.48 -26.43
N VAL A 45 11.87 14.02 -26.17
CA VAL A 45 12.58 13.82 -24.92
C VAL A 45 11.72 14.49 -23.84
N GLY A 46 11.05 13.66 -23.04
CA GLY A 46 10.25 14.11 -21.90
C GLY A 46 11.09 15.06 -21.02
N LEU A 47 10.47 16.16 -20.62
CA LEU A 47 11.10 17.16 -19.75
C LEU A 47 11.70 16.47 -18.51
N PRO A 48 12.91 16.86 -18.07
CA PRO A 48 13.49 16.31 -16.85
C PRO A 48 12.55 16.57 -15.66
N PRO A 49 12.44 15.61 -14.71
CA PRO A 49 11.57 15.77 -13.57
C PRO A 49 11.96 17.03 -12.78
N PRO A 50 10.98 17.84 -12.32
CA PRO A 50 11.27 19.08 -11.63
C PRO A 50 12.11 18.85 -10.36
N PRO A 51 12.92 19.86 -9.97
CA PRO A 51 13.76 19.81 -8.77
C PRO A 51 12.96 19.39 -7.54
N ALA A 52 13.56 18.60 -6.64
CA ALA A 52 12.91 18.09 -5.44
C ALA A 52 12.25 19.17 -4.56
N ALA A 53 12.74 20.42 -4.64
CA ALA A 53 12.23 21.58 -3.92
C ALA A 53 10.84 22.08 -4.38
N LEU A 54 10.35 21.65 -5.56
CA LEU A 54 9.05 22.06 -6.12
C LEU A 54 7.99 20.95 -6.04
N ARG A 55 8.31 19.79 -5.47
CA ARG A 55 7.35 18.69 -5.33
C ARG A 55 6.40 18.99 -4.16
N PRO A 56 5.07 18.83 -4.34
CA PRO A 56 4.13 18.94 -3.23
C PRO A 56 4.55 18.00 -2.10
N ARG A 57 4.64 18.51 -0.88
CA ARG A 57 4.94 17.67 0.29
C ARG A 57 3.72 16.81 0.57
N LEU A 58 3.85 15.51 0.35
CA LEU A 58 2.80 14.55 0.70
C LEU A 58 2.82 14.34 2.20
N VAL A 59 1.81 14.91 2.88
CA VAL A 59 1.64 14.81 4.32
C VAL A 59 0.50 13.85 4.61
N PHE A 60 0.79 12.83 5.42
CA PHE A 60 -0.20 11.85 5.86
C PHE A 60 -0.45 12.00 7.35
N HIS A 61 -1.66 11.60 7.76
CA HIS A 61 -2.06 11.57 9.16
C HIS A 61 -1.94 10.16 9.70
N THR A 62 -1.47 10.03 10.94
CA THR A 62 -1.27 8.72 11.56
C THR A 62 -1.67 8.70 13.02
N GLN A 63 -2.10 7.52 13.50
CA GLN A 63 -2.32 7.22 14.92
C GLN A 63 -1.79 5.84 15.25
N LEU A 64 -1.43 5.61 16.50
CA LEU A 64 -1.22 4.26 17.01
C LEU A 64 -2.58 3.57 17.14
N ALA A 65 -2.67 2.33 16.65
CA ALA A 65 -3.91 1.55 16.60
C ALA A 65 -4.55 1.31 17.98
N HIS A 66 -3.75 1.30 19.05
CA HIS A 66 -4.23 1.17 20.43
C HIS A 66 -4.67 2.50 21.08
N GLY A 67 -4.59 3.60 20.35
CA GLY A 67 -4.97 4.93 20.80
C GLY A 67 -3.77 5.85 21.02
N SER A 68 -3.73 6.96 20.28
CA SER A 68 -2.80 8.07 20.46
C SER A 68 -3.42 9.36 19.91
N PRO A 69 -2.85 10.54 20.21
CA PRO A 69 -3.10 11.73 19.40
C PRO A 69 -2.74 11.51 17.93
N THR A 70 -3.28 12.33 17.04
CA THR A 70 -2.93 12.29 15.61
C THR A 70 -1.54 12.88 15.38
N GLY A 71 -0.64 12.08 14.82
CA GLY A 71 0.64 12.50 14.27
C GLY A 71 0.54 12.91 12.80
N ARG A 72 1.53 13.66 12.33
CA ARG A 72 1.70 14.05 10.93
C ARG A 72 3.05 13.56 10.46
N ILE A 73 3.09 12.88 9.32
CA ILE A 73 4.30 12.29 8.75
C ILE A 73 4.43 12.65 7.28
N GLU A 74 5.67 12.78 6.82
CA GLU A 74 6.01 13.14 5.44
C GLU A 74 7.44 12.69 5.11
N GLY A 75 7.78 12.70 3.82
CA GLY A 75 9.17 12.53 3.37
C GLY A 75 9.70 11.09 3.46
N PHE A 76 8.84 10.10 3.26
CA PHE A 76 9.23 8.69 3.12
C PHE A 76 9.08 8.22 1.67
N THR A 77 9.98 7.34 1.24
CA THR A 77 10.02 6.78 -0.12
C THR A 77 9.82 5.27 -0.17
N ASN A 78 9.75 4.63 1.00
CA ASN A 78 9.55 3.20 1.16
C ASN A 78 8.92 2.91 2.54
N VAL A 79 8.46 1.67 2.72
CA VAL A 79 7.74 1.24 3.94
C VAL A 79 8.64 1.30 5.20
N LYS A 80 9.94 1.05 5.06
CA LYS A 80 10.90 1.12 6.17
C LYS A 80 11.05 2.56 6.68
N GLU A 81 11.17 3.53 5.78
CA GLU A 81 11.18 4.95 6.11
C GLU A 81 9.85 5.41 6.69
N LEU A 82 8.73 4.92 6.15
CA LEU A 82 7.39 5.18 6.70
C LEU A 82 7.31 4.77 8.18
N TYR A 83 7.73 3.55 8.51
CA TYR A 83 7.75 3.08 9.90
C TYR A 83 8.70 3.90 10.77
N GLY A 84 9.86 4.30 10.23
CA GLY A 84 10.77 5.24 10.90
C GLY A 84 10.12 6.58 11.22
N LYS A 85 9.37 7.17 10.28
CA LYS A 85 8.66 8.44 10.47
C LYS A 85 7.50 8.36 11.44
N ILE A 86 6.76 7.25 11.42
CA ILE A 86 5.71 6.97 12.42
C ILE A 86 6.34 6.87 13.81
N ALA A 87 7.41 6.09 13.94
CA ALA A 87 8.10 5.89 15.21
C ALA A 87 8.68 7.20 15.76
N GLU A 88 9.27 8.03 14.90
CA GLU A 88 9.75 9.38 15.23
C GLU A 88 8.60 10.28 15.75
N ALA A 89 7.45 10.29 15.06
CA ALA A 89 6.29 11.09 15.43
C ALA A 89 5.67 10.72 16.79
N PHE A 90 5.85 9.48 17.25
CA PHE A 90 5.33 8.97 18.52
C PHE A 90 6.41 8.73 19.58
N HIS A 91 7.66 9.10 19.33
CA HIS A 91 8.80 8.87 20.23
C HIS A 91 8.98 7.40 20.62
N LEU A 92 8.83 6.50 19.64
CA LEU A 92 9.02 5.07 19.80
C LEU A 92 10.25 4.59 19.00
N PRO A 93 10.89 3.48 19.39
CA PRO A 93 11.84 2.80 18.51
C PRO A 93 11.14 2.27 17.25
N ALA A 94 11.78 2.38 16.08
CA ALA A 94 11.19 1.89 14.82
C ALA A 94 10.87 0.39 14.85
N ALA A 95 11.61 -0.40 15.62
CA ALA A 95 11.38 -1.82 15.84
C ALA A 95 10.08 -2.15 16.61
N GLU A 96 9.41 -1.16 17.20
CA GLU A 96 8.12 -1.36 17.87
C GLU A 96 6.95 -1.33 16.88
N VAL A 97 7.11 -0.72 15.70
CA VAL A 97 6.07 -0.68 14.67
C VAL A 97 6.03 -2.03 13.94
N MET A 98 4.90 -2.73 14.04
CA MET A 98 4.71 -4.05 13.45
C MET A 98 4.26 -3.93 12.00
N PHE A 99 3.12 -3.28 11.77
CA PHE A 99 2.51 -3.07 10.45
C PHE A 99 1.52 -1.89 10.51
N CYS A 100 0.99 -1.49 9.35
CA CYS A 100 -0.02 -0.44 9.27
C CYS A 100 -1.29 -0.93 8.57
N THR A 101 -2.43 -0.44 9.06
CA THR A 101 -3.72 -0.53 8.37
C THR A 101 -4.15 0.86 7.92
N LEU A 102 -4.90 0.94 6.82
CA LEU A 102 -5.43 2.18 6.27
C LEU A 102 -6.88 2.35 6.70
N ASN A 103 -7.23 3.55 7.20
CA ASN A 103 -8.59 3.96 7.54
C ASN A 103 -9.29 3.09 8.61
N THR A 104 -8.55 2.29 9.39
CA THR A 104 -9.07 1.50 10.51
C THR A 104 -8.00 1.27 11.57
N HIS A 105 -8.36 1.37 12.84
CA HIS A 105 -7.49 1.02 13.97
C HIS A 105 -7.57 -0.47 14.34
N LYS A 106 -8.53 -1.21 13.77
CA LYS A 106 -8.69 -2.64 14.02
C LYS A 106 -7.61 -3.41 13.25
N VAL A 107 -7.28 -4.60 13.75
CA VAL A 107 -6.46 -5.58 13.02
C VAL A 107 -7.34 -6.17 11.91
N ASP A 108 -7.45 -5.44 10.81
CA ASP A 108 -8.26 -5.77 9.64
C ASP A 108 -7.31 -5.95 8.46
N MET A 109 -7.12 -7.20 8.06
CA MET A 109 -6.13 -7.58 7.05
C MET A 109 -6.55 -7.22 5.62
N ASP A 110 -7.83 -6.91 5.40
CA ASP A 110 -8.32 -6.40 4.11
C ASP A 110 -7.94 -4.93 3.93
N LYS A 111 -7.65 -4.22 5.03
CA LYS A 111 -7.17 -2.84 5.05
C LYS A 111 -5.69 -2.74 5.40
N LEU A 112 -4.95 -3.84 5.31
CA LEU A 112 -3.50 -3.85 5.49
C LEU A 112 -2.83 -2.99 4.41
N LEU A 113 -1.78 -2.27 4.79
CA LEU A 113 -0.97 -1.51 3.83
C LEU A 113 -0.34 -2.46 2.78
N GLY A 114 -0.87 -2.43 1.56
CA GLY A 114 -0.46 -3.30 0.44
C GLY A 114 0.43 -2.61 -0.60
N GLY A 115 1.22 -1.60 -0.21
CA GLY A 115 2.09 -0.86 -1.13
C GLY A 115 1.44 0.32 -1.85
N GLN A 116 0.19 0.64 -1.54
CA GLN A 116 -0.48 1.86 -2.00
C GLN A 116 -1.05 2.63 -0.82
N ILE A 117 -0.97 3.96 -0.89
CA ILE A 117 -1.55 4.87 0.10
C ILE A 117 -2.27 5.98 -0.64
N GLY A 118 -3.60 6.02 -0.54
CA GLY A 118 -4.38 7.13 -1.07
C GLY A 118 -3.97 8.45 -0.41
N LEU A 119 -3.96 9.54 -1.18
CA LEU A 119 -3.48 10.85 -0.68
C LEU A 119 -4.27 11.40 0.53
N GLU A 120 -5.47 10.90 0.75
CA GLU A 120 -6.34 11.27 1.89
C GLU A 120 -6.45 10.16 2.94
N ASP A 121 -5.70 9.06 2.81
CA ASP A 121 -5.78 7.93 3.72
C ASP A 121 -5.22 8.28 5.10
N PHE A 122 -5.86 7.69 6.11
CA PHE A 122 -5.42 7.75 7.48
C PHE A 122 -4.66 6.48 7.86
N ILE A 123 -3.43 6.61 8.34
CA ILE A 123 -2.55 5.47 8.61
C ILE A 123 -2.61 5.09 10.09
N PHE A 124 -3.09 3.89 10.41
CA PHE A 124 -3.06 3.35 11.76
C PHE A 124 -1.90 2.39 11.94
N ALA A 125 -0.99 2.72 12.84
CA ALA A 125 0.21 1.93 13.12
C ALA A 125 -0.04 0.95 14.27
N HIS A 126 0.12 -0.33 14.00
CA HIS A 126 0.05 -1.40 15.00
C HIS A 126 1.45 -1.59 15.59
N VAL A 127 1.54 -1.59 16.92
CA VAL A 127 2.81 -1.71 17.63
C VAL A 127 2.86 -2.96 18.50
N LYS A 128 4.07 -3.42 18.83
CA LYS A 128 4.29 -4.62 19.63
C LYS A 128 3.57 -4.54 20.98
N GLY A 129 2.87 -5.61 21.31
CA GLY A 129 2.12 -5.78 22.54
C GLY A 129 2.58 -7.02 23.29
N GLN A 130 1.64 -7.90 23.63
CA GLN A 130 1.90 -9.05 24.47
C GLN A 130 2.71 -10.11 23.71
N ARG A 131 3.81 -10.56 24.32
CA ARG A 131 4.58 -11.72 23.86
C ARG A 131 3.95 -13.01 24.35
N LYS A 132 3.92 -14.01 23.49
CA LYS A 132 3.35 -15.34 23.74
C LYS A 132 4.34 -16.40 23.27
N GLU A 133 4.31 -17.55 23.93
CA GLU A 133 5.00 -18.75 23.48
C GLU A 133 3.99 -19.89 23.47
N VAL A 134 3.85 -20.54 22.32
CA VAL A 134 2.80 -21.54 22.08
C VAL A 134 3.44 -22.79 21.51
N GLU A 135 3.20 -23.92 22.16
CA GLU A 135 3.54 -25.24 21.61
C GLU A 135 2.41 -25.74 20.71
N VAL A 136 2.77 -26.19 19.51
CA VAL A 136 1.84 -26.68 18.50
C VAL A 136 2.27 -28.09 18.07
N PHE A 137 1.34 -29.03 18.04
CA PHE A 137 1.57 -30.36 17.47
C PHE A 137 1.22 -30.36 15.97
N LYS A 138 2.20 -30.64 15.10
CA LYS A 138 1.99 -30.71 13.65
C LYS A 138 1.33 -32.05 13.26
N SER A 139 0.01 -32.14 13.41
CA SER A 139 -0.78 -33.33 13.02
C SER A 139 -0.97 -33.46 11.50
N GLU A 140 -1.12 -32.33 10.82
CA GLU A 140 -1.38 -32.25 9.38
C GLU A 140 -0.20 -31.64 8.61
N GLU A 141 -0.20 -31.81 7.29
CA GLU A 141 0.79 -31.20 6.40
C GLU A 141 0.67 -29.67 6.40
N ALA A 142 -0.57 -29.17 6.26
CA ALA A 142 -0.89 -27.76 6.29
C ALA A 142 -1.40 -27.35 7.67
N LEU A 143 -0.80 -26.32 8.26
CA LEU A 143 -1.24 -25.77 9.55
C LEU A 143 -2.49 -24.90 9.45
N GLY A 144 -2.86 -24.49 8.22
CA GLY A 144 -3.96 -23.55 7.97
C GLY A 144 -3.60 -22.08 8.25
N LEU A 145 -2.33 -21.72 8.07
CA LEU A 145 -1.84 -20.34 8.21
C LEU A 145 -1.58 -19.72 6.85
N THR A 146 -1.96 -18.46 6.70
CA THR A 146 -1.50 -17.59 5.62
C THR A 146 -0.60 -16.51 6.21
N ILE A 147 0.64 -16.46 5.77
CA ILE A 147 1.65 -15.53 6.28
C ILE A 147 1.79 -14.32 5.36
N THR A 148 1.96 -13.15 5.95
CA THR A 148 2.35 -11.93 5.22
C THR A 148 3.47 -11.24 5.98
N ASP A 149 4.05 -10.18 5.43
CA ASP A 149 5.05 -9.37 6.12
C ASP A 149 4.85 -7.89 5.89
N ASN A 150 5.54 -7.09 6.69
CA ASN A 150 5.46 -5.64 6.66
C ASN A 150 6.44 -4.99 5.66
N GLY A 151 7.10 -5.77 4.80
CA GLY A 151 8.17 -5.29 3.92
C GLY A 151 9.42 -4.75 4.64
N ALA A 152 9.50 -4.89 5.97
CA ALA A 152 10.57 -4.36 6.82
C ALA A 152 11.10 -5.40 7.82
N GLY A 153 10.91 -6.69 7.53
CA GLY A 153 11.52 -7.81 8.26
C GLY A 153 10.66 -8.41 9.37
N TYR A 154 9.36 -8.11 9.44
CA TYR A 154 8.43 -8.78 10.36
C TYR A 154 7.34 -9.53 9.60
N ALA A 155 7.36 -10.86 9.71
CA ALA A 155 6.28 -11.72 9.25
C ALA A 155 5.20 -11.89 10.33
N PHE A 156 3.94 -11.90 9.91
CA PHE A 156 2.79 -12.06 10.79
C PHE A 156 1.66 -12.82 10.12
N ILE A 157 0.74 -13.31 10.94
CA ILE A 157 -0.39 -14.13 10.49
C ILE A 157 -1.45 -13.23 9.85
N LYS A 158 -1.69 -13.39 8.54
CA LYS A 158 -2.76 -12.67 7.81
C LYS A 158 -4.09 -13.37 7.91
N ARG A 159 -4.10 -14.72 7.83
CA ARG A 159 -5.31 -15.54 7.93
C ARG A 159 -5.05 -16.83 8.68
N ILE A 160 -6.10 -17.31 9.33
CA ILE A 160 -6.18 -18.64 9.94
C ILE A 160 -7.39 -19.32 9.29
N LYS A 161 -7.17 -20.49 8.68
CA LYS A 161 -8.23 -21.27 8.04
C LYS A 161 -9.11 -21.91 9.11
N GLU A 162 -10.42 -21.70 9.03
CA GLU A 162 -11.40 -22.33 9.94
C GLU A 162 -11.27 -23.86 9.93
N GLY A 163 -11.33 -24.47 11.11
CA GLY A 163 -11.18 -25.91 11.30
C GLY A 163 -9.76 -26.45 11.09
N SER A 164 -8.75 -25.58 10.98
CA SER A 164 -7.35 -25.99 10.89
C SER A 164 -6.73 -26.30 12.27
N VAL A 165 -5.54 -26.91 12.25
CA VAL A 165 -4.76 -27.17 13.47
C VAL A 165 -4.58 -25.91 14.32
N ILE A 166 -4.32 -24.77 13.67
CA ILE A 166 -4.10 -23.51 14.37
C ILE A 166 -5.40 -22.85 14.84
N ASP A 167 -6.50 -23.00 14.09
CA ASP A 167 -7.82 -22.46 14.48
C ASP A 167 -8.31 -23.06 15.81
N HIS A 168 -7.94 -24.30 16.10
CA HIS A 168 -8.22 -24.93 17.39
C HIS A 168 -7.37 -24.41 18.57
N ILE A 169 -6.38 -23.55 18.31
CA ILE A 169 -5.46 -23.00 19.32
C ILE A 169 -5.78 -21.52 19.55
N GLN A 170 -6.64 -21.24 20.54
CA GLN A 170 -7.13 -19.88 20.83
C GLN A 170 -6.05 -18.85 21.23
N LEU A 171 -4.82 -19.31 21.55
CA LEU A 171 -3.71 -18.41 21.88
C LEU A 171 -3.11 -17.71 20.65
N ILE A 172 -3.30 -18.27 19.46
CA ILE A 172 -2.78 -17.75 18.20
C ILE A 172 -3.88 -16.95 17.52
N SER A 173 -3.57 -15.74 17.08
CA SER A 173 -4.55 -14.84 16.46
C SER A 173 -4.01 -14.20 15.19
N VAL A 174 -4.94 -13.80 14.30
CA VAL A 174 -4.61 -12.95 13.15
C VAL A 174 -3.96 -11.65 13.64
N GLY A 175 -2.87 -11.25 12.98
CA GLY A 175 -2.01 -10.13 13.34
C GLY A 175 -0.84 -10.48 14.25
N ASP A 176 -0.78 -11.68 14.83
CA ASP A 176 0.37 -12.10 15.63
C ASP A 176 1.62 -12.17 14.75
N MET A 177 2.68 -11.46 15.16
CA MET A 177 4.02 -11.54 14.54
C MET A 177 4.72 -12.81 14.98
N ILE A 178 5.39 -13.48 14.04
CA ILE A 178 6.18 -14.68 14.30
C ILE A 178 7.64 -14.26 14.53
N GLU A 179 8.06 -14.22 15.80
CA GLU A 179 9.43 -13.85 16.17
C GLU A 179 10.41 -15.03 16.03
N ALA A 180 9.96 -16.25 16.33
CA ALA A 180 10.79 -17.45 16.23
C ALA A 180 9.98 -18.75 16.07
N ILE A 181 10.60 -19.75 15.42
CA ILE A 181 10.12 -21.14 15.37
C ILE A 181 11.21 -22.02 16.01
N ASN A 182 10.88 -22.83 17.03
CA ASN A 182 11.84 -23.69 17.74
C ASN A 182 13.09 -22.95 18.25
N GLY A 183 12.92 -21.71 18.68
CA GLY A 183 14.01 -20.84 19.15
C GLY A 183 14.85 -20.20 18.04
N GLN A 184 14.68 -20.57 16.77
CA GLN A 184 15.31 -19.90 15.64
C GLN A 184 14.60 -18.57 15.36
N SER A 185 15.32 -17.46 15.52
CA SER A 185 14.82 -16.12 15.23
C SER A 185 14.48 -15.96 13.76
N LEU A 186 13.32 -15.35 13.50
CA LEU A 186 12.80 -15.02 12.16
C LEU A 186 12.69 -13.51 11.93
N LEU A 187 13.20 -12.70 12.85
CA LEU A 187 13.31 -11.26 12.64
C LEU A 187 14.25 -10.98 11.45
N GLY A 188 13.74 -10.25 10.47
CA GLY A 188 14.42 -9.98 9.20
C GLY A 188 14.04 -10.93 8.07
N CYS A 189 13.42 -12.07 8.36
CA CYS A 189 12.92 -13.00 7.34
C CYS A 189 11.68 -12.42 6.65
N ARG A 190 11.54 -12.75 5.37
CA ARG A 190 10.35 -12.47 4.57
C ARG A 190 9.27 -13.53 4.82
N HIS A 191 8.02 -13.20 4.52
CA HIS A 191 6.86 -14.09 4.73
C HIS A 191 7.04 -15.47 4.10
N TYR A 192 7.62 -15.55 2.90
CA TYR A 192 7.83 -16.80 2.16
C TYR A 192 8.83 -17.73 2.84
N GLU A 193 9.88 -17.17 3.47
CA GLU A 193 10.85 -17.96 4.23
C GLU A 193 10.19 -18.56 5.46
N VAL A 194 9.36 -17.77 6.15
CA VAL A 194 8.60 -18.22 7.32
C VAL A 194 7.57 -19.28 6.94
N ALA A 195 6.81 -19.07 5.86
CA ALA A 195 5.86 -20.04 5.34
C ALA A 195 6.54 -21.36 4.93
N ARG A 196 7.70 -21.28 4.27
CA ARG A 196 8.50 -22.45 3.91
C ARG A 196 8.95 -23.23 5.15
N LEU A 197 9.50 -22.55 6.16
CA LEU A 197 9.93 -23.20 7.41
C LEU A 197 8.75 -23.91 8.11
N LEU A 198 7.57 -23.27 8.16
CA LEU A 198 6.36 -23.88 8.72
C LEU A 198 5.93 -25.14 7.93
N LYS A 199 6.05 -25.11 6.60
CA LYS A 199 5.77 -26.25 5.72
C LYS A 199 6.77 -27.39 5.91
N GLU A 200 8.05 -27.09 6.07
CA GLU A 200 9.14 -28.06 6.24
C GLU A 200 9.21 -28.70 7.65
N LEU A 201 8.48 -28.16 8.64
CA LEU A 201 8.43 -28.76 9.97
C LEU A 201 8.02 -30.24 9.91
N PRO A 202 8.66 -31.14 10.68
CA PRO A 202 8.37 -32.56 10.65
C PRO A 202 6.97 -32.86 11.18
N ARG A 203 6.16 -33.57 10.39
CA ARG A 203 4.84 -34.04 10.81
C ARG A 203 4.95 -35.02 11.97
N GLY A 204 4.02 -34.96 12.91
CA GLY A 204 3.98 -35.80 14.11
C GLY A 204 4.92 -35.35 15.22
N ARG A 205 5.48 -34.14 15.14
CA ARG A 205 6.28 -33.52 16.22
C ARG A 205 5.63 -32.22 16.71
N THR A 206 5.93 -31.87 17.96
CA THR A 206 5.65 -30.55 18.49
C THR A 206 6.72 -29.56 18.05
N PHE A 207 6.31 -28.30 17.87
CA PHE A 207 7.20 -27.17 17.65
C PHE A 207 6.72 -25.97 18.47
N THR A 208 7.63 -25.06 18.79
CA THR A 208 7.31 -23.85 19.56
C THR A 208 7.25 -22.63 18.65
N LEU A 209 6.22 -21.81 18.83
CA LEU A 209 6.07 -20.51 18.21
C LEU A 209 6.25 -19.42 19.25
N LYS A 210 7.19 -18.51 19.01
CA LYS A 210 7.29 -17.26 19.76
C LYS A 210 6.58 -16.17 18.99
N LEU A 211 5.51 -15.65 19.57
CA LEU A 211 4.62 -14.70 18.91
C LEU A 211 4.57 -13.37 19.67
N THR A 212 4.33 -12.28 18.95
CA THR A 212 4.03 -10.97 19.55
C THR A 212 2.72 -10.43 18.97
N GLU A 213 1.72 -10.22 19.83
CA GLU A 213 0.42 -9.67 19.46
C GLU A 213 0.51 -8.14 19.32
N PRO A 214 -0.16 -7.53 18.31
CA PRO A 214 -0.27 -6.08 18.24
C PRO A 214 -1.09 -5.54 19.41
N ARG A 215 -0.70 -4.39 19.95
CA ARG A 215 -1.53 -3.69 20.95
C ARG A 215 -2.86 -3.30 20.32
N LYS A 216 -3.94 -3.84 20.87
CA LYS A 216 -5.31 -3.50 20.50
C LYS A 216 -5.82 -2.37 21.39
N ALA A 217 -6.66 -1.50 20.84
CA ALA A 217 -7.40 -0.55 21.66
C ALA A 217 -8.36 -1.33 22.58
N PHE A 218 -8.54 -0.88 23.82
CA PHE A 218 -9.60 -1.42 24.66
C PHE A 218 -10.96 -1.06 24.05
N ASP A 219 -11.79 -2.05 23.72
CA ASP A 219 -13.14 -1.85 23.17
C ASP A 219 -14.04 -0.95 24.06
N MET A 220 -13.64 -0.70 25.31
CA MET A 220 -14.37 0.13 26.27
C MET A 220 -14.16 1.66 26.10
N ILE A 221 -13.26 2.11 25.21
CA ILE A 221 -13.11 3.54 24.87
C ILE A 221 -13.75 3.85 23.51
N SER A 222 -14.88 3.21 23.19
CA SER A 222 -15.85 3.82 22.26
C SER A 222 -16.58 4.96 22.97
N GLN A 223 -15.85 6.04 23.29
CA GLN A 223 -16.43 7.29 23.77
C GLN A 223 -16.29 8.39 22.71
N ARG A 224 -17.41 8.60 22.01
CA ARG A 224 -17.90 9.91 21.52
C ARG A 224 -17.11 10.53 20.36
N SER A 225 -17.21 9.90 19.19
CA SER A 225 -17.22 10.62 17.91
C SER A 225 -18.31 10.05 16.99
N ALA A 226 -19.52 9.87 17.55
CA ALA A 226 -20.72 9.74 16.75
C ALA A 226 -21.10 11.14 16.27
N GLY A 227 -20.71 11.51 15.05
CA GLY A 227 -21.03 12.83 14.51
C GLY A 227 -20.35 13.21 13.20
N GLY A 228 -20.22 12.27 12.27
CA GLY A 228 -19.76 12.58 10.92
C GLY A 228 -19.94 11.38 10.00
N ARG A 229 -21.07 11.32 9.29
CA ARG A 229 -21.24 10.39 8.17
C ARG A 229 -20.20 10.77 7.10
N PRO A 230 -19.28 9.89 6.67
CA PRO A 230 -18.69 10.06 5.36
C PRO A 230 -19.81 9.74 4.36
N GLY A 231 -20.20 10.74 3.58
CA GLY A 231 -21.22 10.57 2.55
C GLY A 231 -20.79 9.45 1.61
N SER A 232 -21.60 8.40 1.54
CA SER A 232 -21.60 7.42 0.46
C SER A 232 -22.11 8.13 -0.81
N GLY A 233 -21.20 8.81 -1.50
CA GLY A 233 -21.41 9.24 -2.87
C GLY A 233 -21.09 8.08 -3.83
N PRO A 234 -21.81 7.93 -4.95
CA PRO A 234 -21.49 6.91 -5.94
C PRO A 234 -20.13 7.24 -6.57
N GLN A 235 -19.12 6.43 -6.26
CA GLN A 235 -17.75 6.62 -6.72
C GLN A 235 -17.60 6.08 -8.15
N LEU A 236 -18.03 6.88 -9.13
CA LEU A 236 -17.50 6.81 -10.48
C LEU A 236 -16.17 7.56 -10.52
N GLY A 237 -15.19 6.97 -11.20
CA GLY A 237 -13.79 7.39 -11.24
C GLY A 237 -13.57 8.91 -11.26
N THR A 238 -12.96 9.41 -10.19
CA THR A 238 -12.31 10.72 -10.15
C THR A 238 -10.86 10.43 -9.79
N GLY A 239 -9.91 10.91 -10.59
CA GLY A 239 -8.47 10.65 -10.47
C GLY A 239 -7.89 11.14 -9.14
N ARG A 240 -8.18 10.41 -8.05
CA ARG A 240 -7.53 10.55 -6.76
C ARG A 240 -6.19 9.85 -6.91
N GLY A 241 -5.10 10.61 -6.88
CA GLY A 241 -3.77 10.03 -6.90
C GLY A 241 -3.56 9.10 -5.70
N THR A 242 -2.67 8.14 -5.86
CA THR A 242 -2.19 7.23 -4.81
C THR A 242 -0.67 7.29 -4.78
N LEU A 243 -0.10 7.19 -3.58
CA LEU A 243 1.32 7.01 -3.39
C LEU A 243 1.64 5.51 -3.47
N ARG A 244 2.31 5.10 -4.55
CA ARG A 244 2.78 3.73 -4.75
C ARG A 244 4.15 3.56 -4.08
N LEU A 245 4.19 2.72 -3.04
CA LEU A 245 5.40 2.27 -2.36
C LEU A 245 5.85 0.94 -2.98
N ARG A 246 6.94 0.95 -3.72
CA ARG A 246 7.47 -0.23 -4.43
C ARG A 246 8.50 -0.94 -3.56
N SER A 247 8.50 -2.28 -3.56
CA SER A 247 9.56 -3.07 -2.92
C SER A 247 10.91 -2.90 -3.62
N ARG A 248 10.89 -2.67 -4.95
CA ARG A 248 12.07 -2.42 -5.80
C ARG A 248 11.90 -1.12 -6.59
N GLY A 249 12.22 0.02 -5.97
CA GLY A 249 12.24 1.34 -6.64
C GLY A 249 11.83 2.49 -5.71
N PRO A 250 11.92 3.75 -6.17
CA PRO A 250 11.44 4.90 -5.42
C PRO A 250 9.90 4.96 -5.43
N ALA A 251 9.31 5.55 -4.39
CA ALA A 251 7.88 5.83 -4.36
C ALA A 251 7.46 6.82 -5.46
N THR A 252 6.33 6.54 -6.11
CA THR A 252 5.78 7.33 -7.21
C THR A 252 4.33 7.70 -6.90
N VAL A 253 3.89 8.88 -7.35
CA VAL A 253 2.47 9.26 -7.33
C VAL A 253 1.87 8.77 -8.63
N GLU A 254 0.90 7.88 -8.54
CA GLU A 254 0.24 7.24 -9.66
C GLU A 254 -1.27 7.42 -9.55
N ASP A 255 -2.01 7.19 -10.63
CA ASP A 255 -3.45 7.06 -10.55
C ASP A 255 -3.82 5.76 -9.83
N LEU A 256 -5.01 5.72 -9.21
CA LEU A 256 -5.53 4.48 -8.63
C LEU A 256 -5.57 3.37 -9.70
N PRO A 257 -5.26 2.11 -9.33
CA PRO A 257 -5.42 0.99 -10.24
C PRO A 257 -6.84 0.96 -10.81
N SER A 258 -6.93 0.63 -12.09
CA SER A 258 -8.21 0.34 -12.71
C SER A 258 -8.87 -0.87 -12.04
N ALA A 259 -10.20 -0.96 -12.07
CA ALA A 259 -10.93 -2.10 -11.50
C ALA A 259 -10.49 -3.46 -12.08
N PHE A 260 -9.98 -3.45 -13.31
CA PHE A 260 -9.35 -4.61 -13.93
C PHE A 260 -8.06 -5.02 -13.18
N GLU A 261 -7.17 -4.07 -12.91
CA GLU A 261 -5.91 -4.31 -12.24
C GLU A 261 -6.12 -4.74 -10.79
N GLU A 262 -7.06 -4.12 -10.06
CA GLU A 262 -7.43 -4.56 -8.71
C GLU A 262 -7.84 -6.03 -8.71
N LYS A 263 -8.72 -6.44 -9.64
CA LYS A 263 -9.16 -7.82 -9.75
C LYS A 263 -8.03 -8.78 -10.15
N ALA A 264 -7.12 -8.36 -11.01
CA ALA A 264 -5.96 -9.16 -11.38
C ALA A 264 -5.03 -9.36 -10.17
N ILE A 265 -4.82 -8.31 -9.37
CA ILE A 265 -4.01 -8.36 -8.14
C ILE A 265 -4.63 -9.33 -7.14
N GLU A 266 -5.95 -9.26 -6.93
CA GLU A 266 -6.66 -10.19 -6.03
C GLU A 266 -6.48 -11.65 -6.47
N LYS A 267 -6.68 -11.94 -7.77
CA LYS A 267 -6.48 -13.30 -8.30
C LYS A 267 -5.04 -13.79 -8.13
N VAL A 268 -4.04 -12.93 -8.35
CA VAL A 268 -2.63 -13.30 -8.15
C VAL A 268 -2.32 -13.52 -6.67
N ASP A 269 -2.88 -12.70 -5.77
CA ASP A 269 -2.72 -12.89 -4.31
C ASP A 269 -3.40 -14.19 -3.82
N ASP A 270 -4.51 -14.61 -4.45
CA ASP A 270 -5.15 -15.90 -4.20
C ASP A 270 -4.27 -17.08 -4.66
N LEU A 271 -3.58 -16.94 -5.80
CA LEU A 271 -2.60 -17.94 -6.28
C LEU A 271 -1.39 -18.02 -5.35
N LEU A 272 -0.89 -16.89 -4.83
CA LEU A 272 0.19 -16.86 -3.84
C LEU A 272 -0.21 -17.62 -2.56
N GLU A 273 -1.47 -17.47 -2.14
CA GLU A 273 -1.99 -18.19 -0.98
C GLU A 273 -2.09 -19.69 -1.24
N SER A 274 -2.60 -20.10 -2.40
CA SER A 274 -2.82 -21.51 -2.72
C SER A 274 -1.52 -22.29 -2.92
N TYR A 275 -0.54 -21.71 -3.63
CA TYR A 275 0.71 -22.38 -3.95
C TYR A 275 1.74 -22.29 -2.82
N MET A 276 1.80 -21.14 -2.12
CA MET A 276 2.90 -20.84 -1.19
C MET A 276 2.44 -20.56 0.25
N GLY A 277 1.13 -20.44 0.51
CA GLY A 277 0.62 -20.11 1.84
C GLY A 277 0.99 -18.69 2.29
N ILE A 278 1.24 -17.79 1.34
CA ILE A 278 1.56 -16.39 1.62
C ILE A 278 0.56 -15.47 0.93
N ARG A 279 0.45 -14.24 1.43
CA ARG A 279 -0.20 -13.15 0.70
C ARG A 279 0.65 -11.91 0.77
N ASP A 280 0.82 -11.27 -0.37
CA ASP A 280 1.59 -10.04 -0.52
C ASP A 280 1.02 -9.24 -1.70
N THR A 281 0.18 -8.28 -1.34
CA THR A 281 -0.51 -7.42 -2.31
C THR A 281 0.48 -6.57 -3.11
N GLU A 282 1.63 -6.22 -2.55
CA GLU A 282 2.66 -5.43 -3.23
C GLU A 282 3.38 -6.29 -4.28
N LEU A 283 3.70 -7.53 -3.91
CA LEU A 283 4.25 -8.52 -4.83
C LEU A 283 3.26 -8.83 -5.96
N ALA A 284 1.99 -9.08 -5.64
CA ALA A 284 0.94 -9.33 -6.61
C ALA A 284 0.76 -8.14 -7.57
N ALA A 285 0.73 -6.90 -7.06
CA ALA A 285 0.73 -5.69 -7.89
C ALA A 285 1.93 -5.62 -8.82
N THR A 286 3.12 -5.94 -8.32
CA THR A 286 4.35 -5.96 -9.12
C THR A 286 4.28 -7.02 -10.23
N MET A 287 3.76 -8.22 -9.94
CA MET A 287 3.56 -9.28 -10.94
C MET A 287 2.57 -8.86 -12.04
N VAL A 288 1.45 -8.25 -11.65
CA VAL A 288 0.45 -7.76 -12.60
C VAL A 288 1.04 -6.66 -13.48
N GLU A 289 1.80 -5.72 -12.91
CA GLU A 289 2.49 -4.67 -13.65
C GLU A 289 3.51 -5.25 -14.65
N LEU A 290 4.33 -6.23 -14.24
CA LEU A 290 5.30 -6.89 -15.12
C LEU A 290 4.63 -7.65 -16.28
N GLY A 291 3.46 -8.25 -16.03
CA GLY A 291 2.71 -9.03 -17.02
C GLY A 291 1.82 -8.21 -17.98
N LYS A 292 1.66 -6.89 -17.75
CA LYS A 292 0.82 -6.05 -18.62
C LYS A 292 1.34 -5.98 -20.05
N ASP A 293 2.66 -5.88 -20.23
CA ASP A 293 3.28 -5.63 -21.52
C ASP A 293 3.78 -6.90 -22.22
N LYS A 294 3.65 -8.06 -21.57
CA LYS A 294 4.10 -9.35 -22.13
C LYS A 294 3.05 -9.97 -23.03
N LYS A 295 3.49 -10.79 -24.00
CA LYS A 295 2.62 -11.43 -25.00
C LYS A 295 2.45 -12.93 -24.82
N ASN A 296 3.33 -13.57 -24.06
CA ASN A 296 3.32 -15.01 -23.83
C ASN A 296 3.77 -15.34 -22.39
N PRO A 297 3.45 -16.55 -21.90
CA PRO A 297 3.87 -17.00 -20.57
C PRO A 297 5.39 -17.04 -20.38
N ASP A 298 6.16 -17.34 -21.42
CA ASP A 298 7.62 -17.45 -21.35
C ASP A 298 8.28 -16.08 -21.07
N GLU A 299 7.81 -15.02 -21.74
CA GLU A 299 8.22 -13.64 -21.49
C GLU A 299 7.82 -13.16 -20.08
N LEU A 300 6.73 -13.68 -19.52
CA LEU A 300 6.36 -13.43 -18.14
C LEU A 300 7.30 -14.17 -17.18
N ALA A 301 7.59 -15.45 -17.44
CA ALA A 301 8.51 -16.26 -16.65
C ALA A 301 9.89 -15.59 -16.55
N GLU A 302 10.44 -15.16 -17.70
CA GLU A 302 11.73 -14.47 -17.75
C GLU A 302 11.73 -13.17 -16.93
N ALA A 303 10.65 -12.38 -17.01
CA ALA A 303 10.53 -11.14 -16.25
C ALA A 303 10.33 -11.36 -14.74
N LEU A 304 9.63 -12.44 -14.36
CA LEU A 304 9.48 -12.85 -12.96
C LEU A 304 10.82 -13.35 -12.42
N ASP A 305 11.58 -14.16 -13.15
CA ASP A 305 12.89 -14.64 -12.71
C ASP A 305 13.91 -13.50 -12.57
N GLU A 306 13.90 -12.53 -13.49
CA GLU A 306 14.80 -11.37 -13.41
C GLU A 306 14.57 -10.53 -12.14
N ARG A 307 13.31 -10.38 -11.71
CA ARG A 307 12.91 -9.47 -10.62
C ARG A 307 12.67 -10.18 -9.28
N LEU A 308 12.27 -11.44 -9.34
CA LEU A 308 11.71 -12.24 -8.25
C LEU A 308 12.26 -13.68 -8.25
N GLY A 309 13.40 -13.95 -8.89
CA GLY A 309 14.01 -15.29 -8.96
C GLY A 309 14.30 -15.93 -7.59
N ASP A 310 14.40 -15.14 -6.52
CA ASP A 310 14.54 -15.63 -5.14
C ASP A 310 13.35 -16.50 -4.68
N PHE A 311 12.18 -16.36 -5.31
CA PHE A 311 10.96 -17.09 -4.95
C PHE A 311 10.87 -18.48 -5.58
N ALA A 312 11.62 -18.75 -6.66
CA ALA A 312 11.60 -20.02 -7.40
C ALA A 312 10.17 -20.51 -7.71
N PHE A 313 9.43 -19.72 -8.48
CA PHE A 313 8.04 -20.04 -8.82
C PHE A 313 7.94 -21.31 -9.69
N PRO A 314 6.99 -22.22 -9.41
CA PRO A 314 6.69 -23.33 -10.31
C PRO A 314 6.16 -22.85 -11.68
N ASP A 315 6.47 -23.56 -12.76
CA ASP A 315 5.97 -23.21 -14.11
C ASP A 315 4.44 -23.15 -14.18
N GLU A 316 3.75 -24.06 -13.46
CA GLU A 316 2.29 -24.08 -13.35
C GLU A 316 1.76 -22.78 -12.72
N PHE A 317 2.45 -22.24 -11.71
CA PHE A 317 2.09 -20.97 -11.09
C PHE A 317 2.26 -19.81 -12.09
N VAL A 318 3.35 -19.78 -12.86
CA VAL A 318 3.55 -18.73 -13.87
C VAL A 318 2.46 -18.75 -14.94
N PHE A 319 2.04 -19.95 -15.37
CA PHE A 319 0.95 -20.11 -16.32
C PHE A 319 -0.40 -19.64 -15.75
N ASP A 320 -0.69 -19.98 -14.51
CA ASP A 320 -1.91 -19.54 -13.82
C ASP A 320 -1.94 -18.02 -13.61
N VAL A 321 -0.79 -17.40 -13.26
CA VAL A 321 -0.66 -15.94 -13.15
C VAL A 321 -0.89 -15.26 -14.49
N TRP A 322 -0.31 -15.81 -15.57
CA TRP A 322 -0.55 -15.33 -16.93
C TRP A 322 -2.05 -15.38 -17.28
N GLY A 323 -2.70 -16.51 -16.99
CA GLY A 323 -4.14 -16.68 -17.15
C GLY A 323 -4.95 -15.67 -16.34
N ALA A 324 -4.61 -15.46 -15.07
CA ALA A 324 -5.29 -14.52 -14.18
C ALA A 324 -5.25 -13.08 -14.70
N ILE A 325 -4.07 -12.65 -15.18
CA ILE A 325 -3.88 -11.32 -15.78
C ILE A 325 -4.65 -11.23 -17.12
N GLY A 326 -4.60 -12.27 -17.95
CA GLY A 326 -5.28 -12.33 -19.25
C GLY A 326 -6.81 -12.31 -19.14
N ASP A 327 -7.38 -13.12 -18.25
CA ASP A 327 -8.83 -13.20 -18.03
C ASP A 327 -9.40 -11.87 -17.55
N ALA A 328 -8.67 -11.22 -16.64
CA ALA A 328 -9.04 -9.92 -16.14
C ALA A 328 -8.98 -8.89 -17.29
N LYS A 329 -8.01 -8.94 -18.24
CA LYS A 329 -7.91 -8.01 -19.38
C LYS A 329 -9.12 -8.12 -20.31
N VAL A 330 -9.66 -9.33 -20.47
CA VAL A 330 -10.80 -9.62 -21.36
C VAL A 330 -12.15 -9.43 -20.65
N GLY A 331 -12.15 -9.11 -19.34
CA GLY A 331 -13.38 -8.96 -18.56
C GLY A 331 -14.16 -10.27 -18.42
N ARG A 332 -13.50 -11.42 -18.53
CA ARG A 332 -14.12 -12.73 -18.28
C ARG A 332 -14.08 -12.98 -16.77
N TYR A 333 -15.27 -13.07 -16.18
CA TYR A 333 -15.48 -13.29 -14.76
C TYR A 333 -15.87 -14.73 -14.51
#